data_AF-A0A951DKA2-F1
#
_entry.id   AF-A0A951DKA2-F1
#
_cell.length_a   1.000
_cell.length_b   1.000
_cell.length_c   1.000
_cell.angle_alpha   90.00
_cell.angle_beta   90.00
_cell.angle_gamma   90.00
#
_symmetry.space_group_name_H-M   'P 1'
#
loop_
_entity.id
_entity.type
_entity.pdbx_description
1 polymer ?
#
loop_
_entity_poly.entity_id
_entity_poly.type
_entity_poly.pdbx_seq_one_letter_code
_entity_poly.pdbx_strand_id
1 'polypeptide(L)'
;MKRLLGSVVFLLLLPLIATAAPAPQDAIGTIASLFTKYDVVGIPEVHRMAETHVFLRQLVSDPRITRVIDDVVVESGNARYQEVMDRYIMGADVPLAEVEPAWRDTTMFLVWDSPLYRQLFETIRNVNTTLPRAHRIRVLLGDPPIPWEQVKTRADYERFADRDFSYAEVVDREVFAKHHKALLIAGAMHVYGMSFIGDLDDALRCTSH
;
A
#
# COMPACT_ATOMS: atom_id res chain seq x y z
N MET A 1 12.25 55.12 -51.70
CA MET A 1 11.75 53.80 -51.25
C MET A 1 11.49 53.87 -49.75
N LYS A 2 10.25 54.13 -49.31
CA LYS A 2 9.41 53.25 -48.46
C LYS A 2 10.25 52.32 -47.55
N ARG A 3 10.08 52.34 -46.23
CA ARG A 3 8.92 51.75 -45.54
C ARG A 3 8.71 52.30 -44.12
N LEU A 4 7.44 52.57 -43.82
CA LEU A 4 6.86 52.87 -42.51
C LEU A 4 7.14 51.76 -41.48
N LEU A 5 7.37 52.18 -40.24
CA LEU A 5 7.20 51.38 -39.02
C LEU A 5 5.80 50.76 -39.00
N GLY A 6 5.73 49.44 -38.85
CA GLY A 6 4.51 48.74 -38.45
C GLY A 6 4.78 48.02 -37.13
N SER A 7 4.33 48.60 -36.02
CA SER A 7 4.27 47.88 -34.74
C SER A 7 3.08 46.91 -34.81
N VAL A 8 3.35 45.62 -34.79
CA VAL A 8 2.33 44.58 -34.60
C VAL A 8 2.28 44.29 -33.10
N VAL A 9 1.22 44.76 -32.44
CA VAL A 9 0.89 44.35 -31.07
C VAL A 9 0.09 43.06 -31.18
N PHE A 10 0.67 41.95 -30.74
CA PHE A 10 -0.07 40.70 -30.54
C PHE A 10 -0.81 40.80 -29.19
N LEU A 11 -2.09 41.18 -29.22
CA LEU A 11 -2.98 40.94 -28.08
C LEU A 11 -3.28 39.43 -28.04
N LEU A 12 -2.54 38.71 -27.20
CA LEU A 12 -2.91 37.36 -26.76
C LEU A 12 -4.13 37.48 -25.83
N LEU A 13 -5.32 37.40 -26.41
CA LEU A 13 -6.54 37.02 -25.68
C LEU A 13 -6.40 35.53 -25.34
N LEU A 14 -5.75 35.24 -24.21
CA LEU A 14 -5.86 33.93 -23.58
C LEU A 14 -7.32 33.77 -23.12
N PRO A 15 -8.08 32.79 -23.62
CA PRO A 15 -9.33 32.45 -22.98
C PRO A 15 -8.99 32.00 -21.57
N LEU A 16 -9.50 32.72 -20.58
CA LEU A 16 -9.48 32.29 -19.20
C LEU A 16 -10.41 31.06 -19.12
N ILE A 17 -9.90 29.89 -19.47
CA ILE A 17 -10.47 28.64 -19.01
C ILE A 17 -10.16 28.65 -17.52
N ALA A 18 -11.09 29.21 -16.74
CA ALA A 18 -11.18 28.92 -15.34
C ALA A 18 -11.44 27.41 -15.27
N THR A 19 -10.36 26.63 -15.18
CA THR A 19 -10.44 25.27 -14.66
C THR A 19 -10.88 25.47 -13.21
N ALA A 20 -12.19 25.38 -12.97
CA ALA A 20 -12.65 25.22 -11.61
C ALA A 20 -11.88 24.03 -11.06
N ALA A 21 -11.12 24.24 -9.98
CA ALA A 21 -10.48 23.14 -9.30
C ALA A 21 -11.57 22.09 -9.05
N PRO A 22 -11.34 20.81 -9.41
CA PRO A 22 -12.34 19.78 -9.20
C PRO A 22 -12.79 19.86 -7.74
N ALA A 23 -14.11 19.89 -7.52
CA ALA A 23 -14.65 19.89 -6.16
C ALA A 23 -14.06 18.68 -5.42
N PRO A 24 -13.63 18.82 -4.15
CA PRO A 24 -13.08 17.71 -3.39
C PRO A 24 -14.08 16.55 -3.41
N GLN A 25 -13.73 15.47 -4.09
CA GLN A 25 -14.53 14.24 -4.05
C GLN A 25 -14.25 13.54 -2.72
N ASP A 26 -15.29 12.92 -2.15
CA ASP A 26 -15.16 12.06 -1.00
C ASP A 26 -14.44 10.77 -1.40
N ALA A 27 -13.10 10.84 -1.44
CA ALA A 27 -12.24 9.76 -1.88
C ALA A 27 -12.42 8.51 -1.01
N ILE A 28 -12.53 8.69 0.31
CA ILE A 28 -12.72 7.58 1.25
C ILE A 28 -14.09 6.92 1.03
N GLY A 29 -15.17 7.70 0.89
CA GLY A 29 -16.49 7.16 0.58
C GLY A 29 -16.50 6.39 -0.75
N THR A 30 -15.78 6.90 -1.75
CA THR A 30 -15.63 6.22 -3.04
C THR A 30 -14.90 4.89 -2.89
N ILE A 31 -13.76 4.85 -2.19
CA ILE A 31 -13.00 3.62 -1.92
C ILE A 31 -13.84 2.61 -1.14
N ALA A 32 -14.54 3.05 -0.08
CA ALA A 32 -15.42 2.18 0.69
C ALA A 32 -16.52 1.56 -0.19
N SER A 33 -17.06 2.32 -1.15
CA SER A 33 -18.08 1.81 -2.07
C SER A 33 -17.57 0.73 -3.02
N LEU A 34 -16.27 0.71 -3.35
CA LEU A 34 -15.68 -0.33 -4.21
C LEU A 34 -15.77 -1.71 -3.58
N PHE A 35 -15.75 -1.81 -2.25
CA PHE A 35 -15.87 -3.08 -1.52
C PHE A 35 -17.25 -3.76 -1.65
N THR A 36 -18.24 -3.06 -2.22
CA THR A 36 -19.53 -3.67 -2.61
C THR A 36 -19.42 -4.58 -3.82
N LYS A 37 -18.37 -4.41 -4.62
CA LYS A 37 -18.13 -5.14 -5.87
C LYS A 37 -16.84 -5.94 -5.88
N TYR A 38 -15.81 -5.45 -5.20
CA TYR A 38 -14.48 -6.05 -5.17
C TYR A 38 -14.11 -6.45 -3.75
N ASP A 39 -13.37 -7.54 -3.60
CA ASP A 39 -12.81 -7.93 -2.30
C ASP A 39 -11.51 -7.20 -2.00
N VAL A 40 -10.83 -6.72 -3.04
CA VAL A 40 -9.52 -6.11 -2.92
C VAL A 40 -9.50 -4.78 -3.66
N VAL A 41 -8.94 -3.74 -3.01
CA VAL A 41 -8.75 -2.41 -3.60
C VAL A 41 -7.30 -1.98 -3.44
N GLY A 42 -6.63 -1.70 -4.56
CA GLY A 42 -5.25 -1.21 -4.57
C GLY A 42 -5.16 0.30 -4.36
N ILE A 43 -4.28 0.71 -3.44
CA ILE A 43 -3.90 2.09 -3.18
C ILE A 43 -2.43 2.25 -3.56
N PRO A 44 -2.15 2.79 -4.75
CA PRO A 44 -0.78 3.01 -5.21
C PRO A 44 -0.13 4.11 -4.38
N GLU A 45 1.11 3.88 -3.98
CA GLU A 45 1.92 4.91 -3.32
C GLU A 45 3.12 5.37 -4.17
N VAL A 46 3.47 6.63 -3.98
CA VAL A 46 4.82 7.12 -4.25
C VAL A 46 5.56 7.04 -2.93
N HIS A 47 6.61 6.21 -2.87
CA HIS A 47 7.32 5.93 -1.61
C HIS A 47 7.71 7.22 -0.90
N ARG A 48 7.48 7.22 0.42
CA ARG A 48 7.85 8.32 1.34
C ARG A 48 7.13 9.66 1.08
N MET A 49 6.09 9.69 0.22
CA MET A 49 5.28 10.89 0.03
C MET A 49 4.38 11.13 1.24
N ALA A 50 4.63 12.22 1.98
CA ALA A 50 3.97 12.49 3.24
C ALA A 50 2.44 12.62 3.08
N GLU A 51 1.99 13.24 2.00
CA GLU A 51 0.59 13.43 1.65
C GLU A 51 -0.13 12.10 1.46
N THR A 52 0.50 11.12 0.79
CA THR A 52 -0.03 9.76 0.64
C THR A 52 -0.19 9.11 2.00
N HIS A 53 0.81 9.19 2.87
CA HIS A 53 0.73 8.56 4.20
C HIS A 53 -0.24 9.27 5.14
N VAL A 54 -0.45 10.58 4.99
CA VAL A 54 -1.54 11.29 5.68
C VAL A 54 -2.89 10.71 5.21
N PHE A 55 -3.08 10.57 3.91
CA PHE A 55 -4.30 9.99 3.35
C PHE A 55 -4.50 8.53 3.77
N LEU A 56 -3.48 7.67 3.71
CA LEU A 56 -3.56 6.28 4.14
C LEU A 56 -4.00 6.16 5.60
N ARG A 57 -3.45 7.00 6.49
CA ARG A 57 -3.85 7.02 7.90
C ARG A 57 -5.29 7.50 8.10
N GLN A 58 -5.75 8.47 7.31
CA GLN A 58 -7.16 8.89 7.30
C GLN A 58 -8.07 7.75 6.81
N LEU A 59 -7.66 7.07 5.73
CA LEU A 59 -8.40 5.97 5.12
C LEU A 59 -8.60 4.81 6.10
N VAL A 60 -7.53 4.30 6.71
CA VAL A 60 -7.62 3.16 7.65
C VAL A 60 -8.25 3.52 9.01
N SER A 61 -8.47 4.81 9.28
CA SER A 61 -9.17 5.28 10.49
C SER A 61 -10.66 5.55 10.25
N ASP A 62 -11.12 5.62 9.00
CA ASP A 62 -12.50 5.98 8.68
C ASP A 62 -13.46 4.81 8.93
N PRO A 63 -14.55 4.99 9.70
CA PRO A 63 -15.53 3.93 9.98
C PRO A 63 -16.15 3.30 8.73
N ARG A 64 -16.18 3.98 7.59
CA ARG A 64 -16.68 3.43 6.33
C ARG A 64 -15.74 2.38 5.76
N ILE A 65 -14.45 2.46 6.10
CA ILE A 65 -13.41 1.49 5.74
C ILE A 65 -13.32 0.40 6.80
N THR A 66 -13.19 0.77 8.08
CA THR A 66 -12.98 -0.22 9.16
C THR A 66 -14.16 -1.18 9.35
N ARG A 67 -15.34 -0.86 8.82
CA ARG A 67 -16.50 -1.76 8.82
C ARG A 67 -16.49 -2.80 7.70
N VAL A 68 -15.67 -2.61 6.67
CA VAL A 68 -15.74 -3.42 5.43
C VAL A 68 -14.46 -4.18 5.13
N ILE A 69 -13.31 -3.80 5.70
CA ILE A 69 -12.04 -4.49 5.47
C ILE A 69 -11.64 -5.36 6.66
N ASP A 70 -10.97 -6.46 6.36
CA ASP A 70 -10.35 -7.36 7.32
C ASP A 70 -8.82 -7.15 7.37
N ASP A 71 -8.20 -6.86 6.22
CA ASP A 71 -6.75 -6.77 6.10
C ASP A 71 -6.25 -5.48 5.41
N VAL A 72 -5.03 -5.09 5.75
CA VAL A 72 -4.20 -4.14 4.99
C VAL A 72 -2.93 -4.87 4.60
N VAL A 73 -2.72 -5.11 3.31
CA VAL A 73 -1.50 -5.73 2.78
C VAL A 73 -0.51 -4.63 2.42
N VAL A 74 0.72 -4.71 2.94
CA VAL A 74 1.75 -3.69 2.72
C VAL A 74 2.98 -4.27 2.04
N GLU A 75 3.52 -3.53 1.08
CA GLU A 75 4.79 -3.87 0.44
C GLU A 75 5.98 -3.62 1.38
N SER A 76 5.80 -2.71 2.33
CA SER A 76 6.82 -2.20 3.25
C SER A 76 7.10 -3.10 4.46
N GLY A 77 6.93 -4.42 4.31
CA GLY A 77 6.94 -5.36 5.43
C GLY A 77 7.44 -6.75 5.07
N ASN A 78 8.45 -7.25 5.79
CA ASN A 78 9.01 -8.59 5.61
C ASN A 78 8.10 -9.67 6.23
N ALA A 79 7.57 -10.56 5.38
CA ALA A 79 6.65 -11.64 5.74
C ALA A 79 7.16 -12.59 6.84
N ARG A 80 8.48 -12.69 7.04
CA ARG A 80 9.09 -13.47 8.13
C ARG A 80 8.60 -13.02 9.52
N TYR A 81 8.24 -11.74 9.65
CA TYR A 81 7.82 -11.13 10.90
C TYR A 81 6.29 -11.07 11.06
N GLN A 82 5.53 -11.83 10.25
CA GLN A 82 4.06 -11.78 10.28
C GLN A 82 3.47 -12.09 11.67
N GLU A 83 4.02 -13.06 12.40
CA GLU A 83 3.50 -13.44 13.72
C GLU A 83 3.67 -12.30 14.75
N VAL A 84 4.84 -11.67 14.79
CA VAL A 84 5.09 -10.54 15.71
C VAL A 84 4.27 -9.32 15.30
N MET A 85 4.09 -9.08 14.00
CA MET A 85 3.22 -8.03 13.50
C MET A 85 1.76 -8.27 13.89
N ASP A 86 1.25 -9.49 13.75
CA ASP A 86 -0.12 -9.83 14.16
C ASP A 86 -0.33 -9.57 15.66
N ARG A 87 0.61 -10.01 16.52
CA ARG A 87 0.55 -9.70 17.96
C ARG A 87 0.54 -8.19 18.23
N TYR A 88 1.45 -7.47 17.58
CA TYR A 88 1.58 -6.03 17.73
C TYR A 88 0.31 -5.29 17.26
N ILE A 89 -0.22 -5.59 16.08
CA ILE A 89 -1.42 -4.91 15.56
C ILE A 89 -2.68 -5.25 16.38
N MET A 90 -2.73 -6.44 16.98
CA MET A 90 -3.84 -6.87 17.84
C MET A 90 -3.78 -6.31 19.27
N GLY A 91 -2.75 -5.52 19.60
CA GLY A 91 -2.65 -4.78 20.86
C GLY A 91 -1.84 -5.48 21.95
N ALA A 92 -1.13 -6.57 21.66
CA ALA A 92 -0.21 -7.17 22.63
C ALA A 92 0.92 -6.20 23.00
N ASP A 93 1.49 -6.35 24.20
CA ASP A 93 2.66 -5.58 24.62
C ASP A 93 3.92 -6.20 24.00
N VAL A 94 4.22 -5.78 22.77
CA VAL A 94 5.38 -6.24 22.00
C VAL A 94 6.43 -5.14 22.04
N PRO A 95 7.66 -5.41 22.55
CA PRO A 95 8.74 -4.43 22.54
C PRO A 95 9.03 -3.93 21.13
N LEU A 96 9.31 -2.63 20.98
CA LEU A 96 9.61 -2.05 19.66
C LEU A 96 10.77 -2.77 18.97
N ALA A 97 11.79 -3.19 19.71
CA ALA A 97 12.94 -3.92 19.16
C ALA A 97 12.58 -5.30 18.57
N GLU A 98 11.43 -5.87 18.94
CA GLU A 98 10.95 -7.15 18.42
C GLU A 98 10.17 -6.97 17.12
N VAL A 99 9.39 -5.90 17.01
CA VAL A 99 8.52 -5.65 15.84
C VAL A 99 9.16 -4.75 14.78
N GLU A 100 10.07 -3.85 15.16
CA GLU A 100 10.74 -2.93 14.23
C GLU A 100 11.43 -3.64 13.04
N PRO A 101 12.07 -4.82 13.23
CA PRO A 101 12.60 -5.59 12.10
C PRO A 101 11.60 -5.84 10.97
N ALA A 102 10.29 -5.92 11.26
CA ALA A 102 9.27 -6.16 10.25
C ALA A 102 9.29 -5.15 9.09
N TRP A 103 9.68 -3.90 9.33
CA TRP A 103 9.78 -2.85 8.30
C TRP A 103 11.21 -2.29 8.15
N ARG A 104 12.20 -2.89 8.80
CA ARG A 104 13.63 -2.55 8.65
C ARG A 104 14.42 -3.62 7.90
N ASP A 105 14.05 -4.89 8.08
CA ASP A 105 14.77 -6.06 7.54
C ASP A 105 14.15 -6.56 6.23
N THR A 106 13.71 -5.66 5.36
CA THR A 106 13.12 -6.03 4.06
C THR A 106 14.20 -6.26 3.00
N THR A 107 13.80 -6.74 1.82
CA THR A 107 14.65 -6.86 0.63
C THR A 107 15.02 -5.52 -0.02
N MET A 108 14.31 -4.43 0.32
CA MET A 108 14.55 -3.08 -0.18
C MET A 108 15.30 -2.23 0.86
N PHE A 109 16.54 -1.88 0.54
CA PHE A 109 17.36 -1.05 1.42
C PHE A 109 16.94 0.43 1.37
N LEU A 110 16.78 1.05 2.55
CA LEU A 110 16.58 2.50 2.74
C LEU A 110 15.29 3.12 2.15
N VAL A 111 14.37 2.30 1.64
CA VAL A 111 13.06 2.80 1.16
C VAL A 111 12.09 3.00 2.32
N TRP A 112 12.06 2.04 3.26
CA TRP A 112 11.10 1.97 4.37
C TRP A 112 11.60 2.60 5.68
N ASP A 113 12.79 3.22 5.66
CA ASP A 113 13.42 3.83 6.83
C ASP A 113 12.73 5.12 7.33
N SER A 114 11.74 5.59 6.57
CA SER A 114 10.90 6.72 6.89
C SER A 114 9.95 6.42 8.06
N PRO A 115 9.73 7.36 8.99
CA PRO A 115 8.77 7.17 10.09
C PRO A 115 7.32 6.96 9.60
N LEU A 116 7.02 7.29 8.34
CA LEU A 116 5.69 7.20 7.77
C LEU A 116 5.12 5.76 7.75
N TYR A 117 5.95 4.75 7.55
CA TYR A 117 5.52 3.34 7.54
C TYR A 117 5.19 2.86 8.96
N ARG A 118 6.06 3.18 9.92
CA ARG A 118 5.77 2.94 11.35
C ARG A 118 4.48 3.63 11.80
N GLN A 119 4.27 4.88 11.40
CA GLN A 119 3.06 5.63 11.74
C GLN A 119 1.79 4.97 11.18
N LEU A 120 1.87 4.33 10.01
CA LEU A 120 0.74 3.56 9.47
C LEU A 120 0.40 2.37 10.38
N PHE A 121 1.39 1.58 10.80
CA PHE A 121 1.18 0.45 11.72
C PHE A 121 0.64 0.90 13.08
N GLU A 122 1.20 1.97 13.65
CA GLU A 122 0.73 2.55 14.90
C GLU A 122 -0.72 3.07 14.77
N THR A 123 -1.08 3.63 13.62
CA THR A 123 -2.46 4.08 13.35
C THR A 123 -3.42 2.90 13.34
N ILE A 124 -3.11 1.83 12.62
CA ILE A 124 -3.96 0.63 12.55
C ILE A 124 -4.07 -0.04 13.93
N ARG A 125 -2.95 -0.17 14.67
CA ARG A 125 -2.95 -0.67 16.05
C ARG A 125 -3.87 0.17 16.95
N ASN A 126 -3.81 1.49 16.86
CA ASN A 126 -4.65 2.38 17.65
C ASN A 126 -6.13 2.26 17.26
N VAL A 127 -6.43 2.20 15.97
CA VAL A 127 -7.80 1.96 15.46
C VAL A 127 -8.37 0.66 16.03
N ASN A 128 -7.59 -0.42 16.04
CA ASN A 128 -8.00 -1.72 16.58
C ASN A 128 -8.37 -1.70 18.06
N THR A 129 -7.89 -0.73 18.85
CA THR A 129 -8.32 -0.58 20.25
C THR A 129 -9.78 -0.14 20.38
N THR A 130 -10.32 0.49 19.33
CA THR A 130 -11.71 0.99 19.28
C THR A 130 -12.67 -0.02 18.65
N LEU A 131 -12.15 -1.07 18.00
CA LEU A 131 -12.94 -2.06 17.28
C LEU A 131 -13.21 -3.31 18.13
N PRO A 132 -14.40 -3.93 18.01
CA PRO A 132 -14.65 -5.26 18.54
C PRO A 132 -13.61 -6.24 17.99
N ARG A 133 -13.23 -7.25 18.80
CA ARG A 133 -12.17 -8.21 18.42
C ARG A 133 -12.40 -8.88 17.05
N ALA A 134 -13.66 -9.14 16.69
CA ALA A 134 -14.03 -9.76 15.42
C ALA A 134 -13.89 -8.83 14.19
N HIS A 135 -13.70 -7.53 14.39
CA HIS A 135 -13.57 -6.53 13.32
C HIS A 135 -12.20 -5.84 13.33
N ARG A 136 -11.23 -6.35 14.08
CA ARG A 136 -9.90 -5.77 14.11
C ARG A 136 -9.19 -6.07 12.79
N ILE A 137 -8.57 -5.03 12.25
CA ILE A 137 -7.84 -5.07 10.99
C ILE A 137 -6.50 -5.77 11.23
N ARG A 138 -6.14 -6.72 10.37
CA ARG A 138 -4.78 -7.28 10.33
C ARG A 138 -3.90 -6.47 9.37
N VAL A 139 -2.59 -6.53 9.59
CA VAL A 139 -1.60 -6.01 8.63
C VAL A 139 -0.82 -7.20 8.09
N LEU A 140 -0.90 -7.41 6.78
CA LEU A 140 -0.21 -8.49 6.09
C LEU A 140 1.05 -7.95 5.41
N LEU A 141 2.18 -8.59 5.66
CA LEU A 141 3.51 -8.18 5.22
C LEU A 141 3.84 -8.88 3.89
N GLY A 142 3.97 -8.11 2.81
CA GLY A 142 4.10 -8.63 1.44
C GLY A 142 5.54 -8.82 0.92
N ASP A 143 6.54 -8.19 1.55
CA ASP A 143 7.95 -8.37 1.17
C ASP A 143 8.41 -9.80 1.49
N PRO A 144 9.27 -10.41 0.64
CA PRO A 144 9.74 -11.76 0.83
C PRO A 144 10.28 -12.04 2.24
N PRO A 145 10.12 -13.28 2.77
CA PRO A 145 10.51 -13.64 4.13
C PRO A 145 12.04 -13.81 4.29
N ILE A 146 12.81 -12.81 3.89
CA ILE A 146 14.28 -12.86 3.82
C ILE A 146 14.91 -12.97 5.22
N PRO A 147 15.73 -14.01 5.48
CA PRO A 147 16.50 -14.15 6.70
C PRO A 147 17.92 -13.59 6.50
N TRP A 148 18.11 -12.27 6.68
CA TRP A 148 19.39 -11.60 6.45
C TRP A 148 20.58 -12.24 7.19
N GLU A 149 20.34 -12.89 8.33
CA GLU A 149 21.37 -13.62 9.06
C GLU A 149 21.97 -14.79 8.27
N GLN A 150 21.23 -15.34 7.31
CA GLN A 150 21.58 -16.49 6.47
C GLN A 150 22.05 -16.09 5.07
N VAL A 151 21.80 -14.85 4.65
CA VAL A 151 22.21 -14.34 3.33
C VAL A 151 23.69 -13.97 3.37
N LYS A 152 24.53 -14.74 2.66
CA LYS A 152 25.99 -14.51 2.57
C LYS A 152 26.46 -14.27 1.14
N THR A 153 25.67 -14.69 0.16
CA THR A 153 26.00 -14.61 -1.26
C THR A 153 24.85 -13.99 -2.05
N ARG A 154 25.13 -13.59 -3.30
CA ARG A 154 24.09 -13.14 -4.24
C ARG A 154 23.02 -14.22 -4.46
N ALA A 155 23.43 -15.47 -4.58
CA ALA A 155 22.52 -16.60 -4.80
C ALA A 155 21.58 -16.85 -3.60
N ASP A 156 22.01 -16.50 -2.37
CA ASP A 156 21.12 -16.55 -1.20
C ASP A 156 20.04 -15.47 -1.28
N TYR A 157 20.40 -14.27 -1.74
CA TYR A 157 19.46 -13.15 -1.93
C TYR A 157 18.49 -13.38 -3.10
N GLU A 158 18.97 -13.93 -4.22
CA GLU A 158 18.16 -14.14 -5.45
C GLU A 158 16.90 -14.97 -5.20
N ARG A 159 16.89 -15.83 -4.18
CA ARG A 159 15.72 -16.61 -3.75
C ARG A 159 14.57 -15.74 -3.23
N PHE A 160 14.87 -14.50 -2.87
CA PHE A 160 13.94 -13.51 -2.32
C PHE A 160 13.81 -12.28 -3.24
N ALA A 161 14.30 -12.35 -4.49
CA ALA A 161 14.27 -11.20 -5.39
C ALA A 161 12.88 -10.97 -6.02
N ASP A 162 12.03 -12.00 -6.06
CA ASP A 162 10.69 -11.91 -6.63
C ASP A 162 9.69 -11.39 -5.59
N ARG A 163 9.61 -10.07 -5.52
CA ARG A 163 8.76 -9.36 -4.55
C ARG A 163 7.29 -9.34 -4.98
N ASP A 164 7.03 -9.30 -6.29
CA ASP A 164 5.67 -9.34 -6.84
C ASP A 164 5.02 -10.68 -6.54
N PHE A 165 5.74 -11.79 -6.77
CA PHE A 165 5.26 -13.11 -6.41
C PHE A 165 4.98 -13.22 -4.91
N SER A 166 5.92 -12.79 -4.05
CA SER A 166 5.72 -12.84 -2.60
C SER A 166 4.49 -12.05 -2.15
N TYR A 167 4.30 -10.85 -2.69
CA TYR A 167 3.14 -10.03 -2.38
C TYR A 167 1.84 -10.71 -2.82
N ALA A 168 1.80 -11.22 -4.05
CA ALA A 168 0.65 -11.95 -4.58
C ALA A 168 0.34 -13.22 -3.78
N GLU A 169 1.35 -13.99 -3.39
CA GLU A 169 1.19 -15.20 -2.57
C GLU A 169 0.57 -14.88 -1.20
N VAL A 170 0.96 -13.76 -0.59
CA VAL A 170 0.35 -13.27 0.66
C VAL A 170 -1.12 -12.92 0.42
N VAL A 171 -1.45 -12.21 -0.65
CA VAL A 171 -2.84 -11.88 -1.00
C VAL A 171 -3.67 -13.15 -1.22
N ASP A 172 -3.17 -14.10 -2.00
CA ASP A 172 -3.89 -15.35 -2.29
C ASP A 172 -4.17 -16.16 -1.02
N ARG A 173 -3.13 -16.37 -0.20
CA ARG A 173 -3.22 -17.22 0.99
C ARG A 173 -3.99 -16.58 2.14
N GLU A 174 -3.77 -15.28 2.36
CA GLU A 174 -4.31 -14.60 3.54
C GLU A 174 -5.59 -13.83 3.27
N VAL A 175 -5.83 -13.39 2.03
CA VAL A 175 -7.02 -12.63 1.67
C VAL A 175 -8.02 -13.51 0.93
N PHE A 176 -7.68 -14.00 -0.26
CA PHE A 176 -8.64 -14.72 -1.10
C PHE A 176 -9.05 -16.08 -0.51
N ALA A 177 -8.08 -16.90 -0.07
CA ALA A 177 -8.37 -18.20 0.53
C ALA A 177 -9.17 -18.09 1.85
N LYS A 178 -9.18 -16.92 2.48
CA LYS A 178 -9.95 -16.63 3.71
C LYS A 178 -11.23 -15.83 3.44
N HIS A 179 -11.51 -15.49 2.19
CA HIS A 179 -12.63 -14.63 1.78
C HIS A 179 -12.67 -13.28 2.49
N HIS A 180 -11.50 -12.74 2.79
CA HIS A 180 -11.36 -11.44 3.42
C HIS A 180 -11.42 -10.30 2.41
N LYS A 181 -11.70 -9.10 2.89
CA LYS A 181 -11.60 -7.86 2.13
C LYS A 181 -10.35 -7.09 2.52
N ALA A 182 -9.58 -6.64 1.53
CA ALA A 182 -8.28 -6.02 1.79
C ALA A 182 -8.00 -4.73 1.02
N LEU A 183 -7.28 -3.82 1.69
CA LEU A 183 -6.55 -2.74 1.00
C LEU A 183 -5.14 -3.22 0.66
N LEU A 184 -4.73 -3.06 -0.61
CA LEU A 184 -3.35 -3.32 -1.02
C LEU A 184 -2.59 -2.01 -1.12
N ILE A 185 -1.52 -1.86 -0.36
CA ILE A 185 -0.64 -0.70 -0.39
C ILE A 185 0.71 -1.15 -0.92
N ALA A 186 1.05 -0.66 -2.11
CA ALA A 186 2.32 -0.91 -2.78
C ALA A 186 2.70 0.28 -3.67
N GLY A 187 3.96 0.36 -4.05
CA GLY A 187 4.49 1.30 -5.01
C GLY A 187 3.65 1.31 -6.28
N ALA A 188 3.40 2.49 -6.82
CA ALA A 188 2.47 2.68 -7.93
C ALA A 188 2.73 1.76 -9.13
N MET A 189 3.99 1.40 -9.40
CA MET A 189 4.37 0.49 -10.48
C MET A 189 3.89 -0.95 -10.25
N HIS A 190 3.83 -1.40 -8.99
CA HIS A 190 3.27 -2.69 -8.63
C HIS A 190 1.74 -2.66 -8.83
N VAL A 191 1.05 -1.60 -8.39
CA VAL A 191 -0.42 -1.53 -8.46
C VAL A 191 -0.96 -1.32 -9.88
N TYR A 192 -0.31 -0.49 -10.71
CA TYR A 192 -0.83 -0.13 -12.04
C TYR A 192 -0.47 -1.13 -13.15
N GLY A 193 0.41 -2.10 -12.87
CA GLY A 193 0.69 -3.22 -13.75
C GLY A 193 1.55 -2.91 -14.97
N MET A 194 2.79 -3.40 -14.93
CA MET A 194 3.26 -4.32 -15.99
C MET A 194 3.49 -5.76 -15.46
N SER A 195 3.53 -6.01 -14.14
CA SER A 195 3.78 -7.34 -13.53
C SER A 195 2.61 -7.88 -12.69
N PHE A 196 2.05 -7.09 -11.76
CA PHE A 196 1.06 -7.56 -10.77
C PHE A 196 -0.22 -8.23 -11.31
N ILE A 197 -0.75 -7.79 -12.45
CA ILE A 197 -1.94 -8.42 -13.06
C ILE A 197 -1.59 -9.78 -13.68
N GLY A 198 -0.38 -9.93 -14.24
CA GLY A 198 0.09 -11.19 -14.82
C GLY A 198 0.33 -12.24 -13.75
N ASP A 199 0.98 -11.86 -12.65
CA ASP A 199 1.33 -12.78 -11.57
C ASP A 199 0.10 -13.24 -10.77
N LEU A 200 -0.91 -12.38 -10.60
CA LEU A 200 -2.18 -12.76 -9.95
C LEU A 200 -2.97 -13.76 -10.81
N ASP A 201 -3.03 -13.55 -12.13
CA ASP A 201 -3.69 -14.48 -13.05
C ASP A 201 -2.97 -15.84 -13.07
N ASP A 202 -1.65 -15.87 -13.00
CA ASP A 202 -0.87 -17.12 -12.96
C ASP A 202 -0.96 -17.85 -11.62
N ALA A 203 -1.01 -17.12 -10.49
CA ALA A 203 -1.20 -17.70 -9.16
C ALA A 203 -2.61 -18.30 -8.97
N LEU A 204 -3.66 -17.62 -9.46
CA LEU A 204 -5.02 -18.13 -9.48
C LEU A 204 -5.18 -19.35 -10.41
N ARG A 205 -4.36 -19.47 -11.46
CA ARG A 205 -4.31 -20.67 -12.33
C ARG A 205 -3.58 -21.85 -11.68
N CYS A 206 -2.58 -21.60 -10.84
CA CYS A 206 -1.86 -22.69 -10.15
C CYS A 206 -2.68 -23.35 -9.03
N THR A 207 -3.67 -22.66 -8.46
CA THR A 207 -4.50 -23.16 -7.35
C THR A 207 -5.75 -23.93 -7.80
N SER A 208 -5.98 -24.06 -9.10
CA SER A 208 -7.14 -24.75 -9.69
C SER A 208 -6.88 -26.22 -10.09
N HIS A 209 -5.90 -26.88 -9.47
CA HIS A 209 -5.59 -28.31 -9.64
C HIS A 209 -5.55 -29.09 -8.32
#